data_AF-A0A6M0GDJ7-F1
#
_entry.id   AF-A0A6M0GDJ7-F1
#
_cell.length_a   1.000
_cell.length_b   1.000
_cell.length_c   1.000
_cell.angle_alpha   90.00
_cell.angle_beta   90.00
_cell.angle_gamma   90.00
#
_symmetry.space_group_name_H-M   'P 1'
#
loop_
_entity.id
_entity.type
_entity.pdbx_description
1 polymer ?
#
loop_
_entity_poly.entity_id
_entity_poly.type
_entity_poly.pdbx_seq_one_letter_code
_entity_poly.pdbx_strand_id
1 'polypeptide(L)'
;MTDELSSPNLQEADALLSELLQEVQQWQGHLAGGTELTVGAEAIDSLRQSKVSFGNPRDRLIQLTEETFKNSGIELNDIYKQQMQEQFDFYSMTHTVDLRPEGAAKFWRLTCELDFSPKGSSEPIIQSLFPTQQWRSVMSFGVGIELGLNGNLDWNVGVDSSGLAQLLALLPGELQANVSNKDDFQAFLAAPAYRYELGHPEILTNGEGNSTCYWRIQDQELQKIGTAKFVIVFKVPKEIDAITLQGKAWAEPDINWLTSDIRDVFKALSEQLQQLLRQKNQAASRFARGDVEKWILTLPKST
;
A
#
# COMPACT_ATOMS: atom_id res chain seq x y z
N MET A 1 -6.68 -15.66 -14.67
CA MET A 1 -5.26 -15.43 -14.95
C MET A 1 -4.67 -14.83 -13.70
N THR A 2 -3.85 -15.59 -12.98
CA THR A 2 -3.04 -15.10 -11.87
C THR A 2 -1.90 -14.28 -12.47
N ASP A 3 -2.04 -12.95 -12.46
CA ASP A 3 -0.90 -12.07 -12.67
C ASP A 3 0.08 -12.35 -11.51
N GLU A 4 1.10 -13.19 -11.77
CA GLU A 4 2.23 -13.31 -10.86
C GLU A 4 2.83 -11.90 -10.70
N LEU A 5 2.83 -11.38 -9.48
CA LEU A 5 3.52 -10.14 -9.18
C LEU A 5 5.01 -10.36 -9.36
N SER A 6 5.54 -9.89 -10.49
CA SER A 6 6.98 -9.87 -10.70
C SER A 6 7.59 -8.69 -9.97
N SER A 7 8.49 -9.03 -9.05
CA SER A 7 9.32 -8.09 -8.30
C SER A 7 10.13 -7.18 -9.25
N PRO A 8 10.01 -5.84 -9.41
CA PRO A 8 11.00 -5.14 -10.23
C PRO A 8 12.42 -5.27 -9.66
N ASN A 9 13.40 -5.25 -10.56
CA ASN A 9 14.80 -5.11 -10.20
C ASN A 9 15.10 -3.61 -10.04
N LEU A 10 15.17 -3.15 -8.79
CA LEU A 10 15.37 -1.73 -8.47
C LEU A 10 16.74 -1.21 -8.91
N GLN A 11 17.78 -2.06 -8.95
CA GLN A 11 19.11 -1.68 -9.42
C GLN A 11 19.13 -1.44 -10.93
N GLU A 12 18.45 -2.30 -11.69
CA GLU A 12 18.25 -2.08 -13.14
C GLU A 12 17.44 -0.80 -13.39
N ALA A 13 16.42 -0.53 -12.57
CA ALA A 13 15.63 0.69 -12.68
C ALA A 13 16.46 1.96 -12.39
N ASP A 14 17.32 1.94 -11.37
CA ASP A 14 18.26 3.03 -11.07
C ASP A 14 19.24 3.29 -12.24
N ALA A 15 19.80 2.22 -12.81
CA ALA A 15 20.70 2.32 -13.95
C ALA A 15 20.01 2.92 -15.17
N LEU A 16 18.80 2.44 -15.48
CA LEU A 16 18.02 2.91 -16.61
C LEU A 16 17.57 4.37 -16.46
N LEU A 17 17.17 4.80 -15.26
CA LEU A 17 16.85 6.20 -14.99
C LEU A 17 18.09 7.11 -15.11
N SER A 18 19.25 6.60 -14.72
CA SER A 18 20.52 7.33 -14.86
C SER A 18 20.93 7.49 -16.33
N GLU A 19 20.79 6.44 -17.12
CA GLU A 19 20.98 6.46 -18.58
C GLU A 19 20.04 7.46 -19.25
N LEU A 20 18.74 7.38 -18.93
CA LEU A 20 17.73 8.29 -19.45
C LEU A 20 18.04 9.76 -19.07
N LEU A 21 18.44 10.02 -17.83
CA LEU A 21 18.82 11.37 -17.38
C LEU A 21 20.01 11.90 -18.18
N GLN A 22 21.04 11.09 -18.37
CA GLN A 22 22.25 11.48 -19.10
C GLN A 22 21.92 11.84 -20.56
N GLU A 23 21.13 11.02 -21.25
CA GLU A 23 20.73 11.29 -22.63
C GLU A 23 19.86 12.55 -22.74
N VAL A 24 18.90 12.74 -21.83
CA VAL A 24 18.05 13.93 -21.81
C VAL A 24 18.88 15.19 -21.57
N GLN A 25 19.80 15.17 -20.60
CA GLN A 25 20.70 16.31 -20.32
C GLN A 25 21.59 16.64 -21.52
N GLN A 26 22.14 15.62 -22.19
CA GLN A 26 22.93 15.81 -23.41
C GLN A 26 22.13 16.56 -24.48
N TRP A 27 20.93 16.10 -24.80
CA TRP A 27 20.15 16.66 -25.91
C TRP A 27 19.47 17.99 -25.57
N GLN A 28 19.05 18.20 -24.33
CA GLN A 28 18.54 19.51 -23.89
C GLN A 28 19.62 20.59 -24.02
N GLY A 29 20.88 20.29 -23.68
CA GLY A 29 22.00 21.20 -23.89
C GLY A 29 22.26 21.57 -25.36
N HIS A 30 21.91 20.70 -26.31
CA HIS A 30 22.08 20.95 -27.74
C HIS A 30 20.93 21.75 -28.37
N LEU A 31 19.70 21.57 -27.87
CA LEU A 31 18.50 22.22 -28.43
C LEU A 31 18.24 23.62 -27.85
N ALA A 32 18.70 23.88 -26.63
CA ALA A 32 18.36 25.09 -25.88
C ALA A 32 18.97 26.39 -26.44
N GLY A 33 20.09 26.36 -27.17
CA GLY A 33 20.79 27.59 -27.62
C GLY A 33 21.06 28.63 -26.50
N GLY A 34 20.97 28.23 -25.22
CA GLY A 34 21.05 29.11 -24.05
C GLY A 34 19.73 29.39 -23.29
N THR A 35 18.59 28.80 -23.65
CA THR A 35 17.32 28.95 -22.89
C THR A 35 16.92 27.62 -22.27
N GLU A 36 16.90 27.55 -20.94
CA GLU A 36 16.72 26.34 -20.12
C GLU A 36 15.47 25.52 -20.51
N LEU A 37 15.70 24.41 -21.21
CA LEU A 37 14.75 23.29 -21.30
C LEU A 37 15.07 22.32 -20.16
N THR A 38 14.88 22.71 -18.89
CA THR A 38 15.26 21.87 -17.73
C THR A 38 14.18 20.88 -17.30
N VAL A 39 12.92 21.09 -17.72
CA VAL A 39 11.74 20.34 -17.25
C VAL A 39 11.90 18.82 -17.39
N GLY A 40 12.41 18.34 -18.53
CA GLY A 40 12.60 16.90 -18.75
C GLY A 40 13.66 16.26 -17.84
N ALA A 41 14.82 16.90 -17.67
CA ALA A 41 15.86 16.42 -16.75
C ALA A 41 15.40 16.52 -15.30
N GLU A 42 14.70 17.60 -14.93
CA GLU A 42 14.10 17.78 -13.61
C GLU A 42 13.05 16.70 -13.30
N ALA A 43 12.22 16.31 -14.27
CA ALA A 43 11.23 15.24 -14.11
C ALA A 43 11.89 13.88 -13.86
N ILE A 44 12.96 13.55 -14.60
CA ILE A 44 13.71 12.30 -14.41
C ILE A 44 14.46 12.32 -13.08
N ASP A 45 15.09 13.43 -12.72
CA ASP A 45 15.81 13.57 -11.46
C ASP A 45 14.85 13.50 -10.27
N SER A 46 13.69 14.16 -10.36
CA SER A 46 12.59 14.06 -9.38
C SER A 46 12.14 12.61 -9.19
N LEU A 47 11.94 11.87 -10.29
CA LEU A 47 11.59 10.45 -10.22
C LEU A 47 12.70 9.60 -9.59
N ARG A 48 13.98 9.87 -9.91
CA ARG A 48 15.13 9.16 -9.35
C ARG A 48 15.28 9.41 -7.85
N GLN A 49 15.06 10.64 -7.40
CA GLN A 49 15.12 11.03 -5.99
C GLN A 49 13.90 10.55 -5.20
N SER A 50 12.75 10.41 -5.87
CA SER A 50 11.57 9.81 -5.27
C SER A 50 11.87 8.36 -4.86
N LYS A 51 11.59 8.05 -3.61
CA LYS A 51 11.70 6.69 -3.08
C LYS A 51 10.49 6.40 -2.21
N VAL A 52 9.93 5.22 -2.40
CA VAL A 52 8.96 4.66 -1.46
C VAL A 52 9.70 4.28 -0.18
N SER A 53 9.13 4.55 1.00
CA SER A 53 9.74 4.17 2.27
C SER A 53 8.73 3.51 3.21
N PHE A 54 9.22 2.59 4.04
CA PHE A 54 8.40 1.93 5.03
C PHE A 54 8.34 2.74 6.33
N GLY A 55 7.17 2.74 6.96
CA GLY A 55 7.08 3.08 8.38
C GLY A 55 7.43 1.86 9.25
N ASN A 56 7.81 2.12 10.50
CA ASN A 56 8.15 1.07 11.44
C ASN A 56 6.91 0.25 11.84
N PRO A 57 6.82 -1.06 11.48
CA PRO A 57 5.67 -1.89 11.81
C PRO A 57 5.48 -2.11 13.32
N ARG A 58 6.52 -1.95 14.13
CA ARG A 58 6.45 -2.16 15.59
C ARG A 58 5.57 -1.16 16.31
N ASP A 59 5.46 0.06 15.78
CA ASP A 59 4.75 1.16 16.46
C ASP A 59 3.23 0.93 16.52
N ARG A 60 2.72 -0.04 15.76
CA ARG A 60 1.29 -0.33 15.59
C ARG A 60 0.99 -1.82 15.56
N LEU A 61 1.80 -2.60 16.27
CA LEU A 61 1.56 -4.03 16.49
C LEU A 61 0.85 -4.22 17.84
N ILE A 62 -0.38 -4.73 17.80
CA ILE A 62 -1.24 -4.89 18.98
C ILE A 62 -1.70 -6.35 19.05
N GLN A 63 -1.59 -6.97 20.21
CA GLN A 63 -2.19 -8.29 20.43
C GLN A 63 -3.70 -8.15 20.59
N LEU A 64 -4.43 -9.01 19.90
CA LEU A 64 -5.88 -9.13 19.97
C LEU A 64 -6.24 -10.18 21.02
N THR A 65 -7.00 -9.77 22.03
CA THR A 65 -7.48 -10.64 23.11
C THR A 65 -8.98 -10.49 23.33
N GLU A 66 -9.61 -11.48 23.95
CA GLU A 66 -11.02 -11.37 24.33
C GLU A 66 -11.31 -10.13 25.19
N GLU A 67 -10.38 -9.76 26.08
CA GLU A 67 -10.50 -8.57 26.90
C GLU A 67 -10.45 -7.28 26.06
N THR A 68 -9.58 -7.18 25.05
CA THR A 68 -9.51 -5.98 24.19
C THR A 68 -10.82 -5.73 23.43
N PHE A 69 -11.48 -6.78 22.94
CA PHE A 69 -12.78 -6.67 22.28
C PHE A 69 -13.91 -6.34 23.27
N LYS A 70 -13.90 -6.99 24.44
CA LYS A 70 -14.88 -6.73 25.50
C LYS A 70 -14.81 -5.29 26.01
N ASN A 71 -13.61 -4.73 26.15
CA ASN A 71 -13.39 -3.34 26.51
C ASN A 71 -13.91 -2.36 25.45
N SER A 72 -14.05 -2.82 24.20
CA SER A 72 -14.64 -2.08 23.09
C SER A 72 -16.15 -2.36 22.92
N GLY A 73 -16.77 -3.09 23.86
CA GLY A 73 -18.20 -3.43 23.84
C GLY A 73 -18.57 -4.51 22.82
N ILE A 74 -17.60 -5.30 22.34
CA ILE A 74 -17.79 -6.27 21.27
C ILE A 74 -17.62 -7.68 21.81
N GLU A 75 -18.58 -8.53 21.50
CA GLU A 75 -18.46 -9.95 21.75
C GLU A 75 -17.75 -10.63 20.57
N LEU A 76 -16.62 -11.27 20.86
CA LEU A 76 -15.94 -12.12 19.89
C LEU A 76 -16.78 -13.38 19.59
N ASN A 77 -16.70 -13.84 18.35
CA ASN A 77 -17.22 -15.14 17.95
C ASN A 77 -16.53 -16.27 18.75
N ASP A 78 -17.30 -17.28 19.14
CA ASP A 78 -16.80 -18.40 19.95
C ASP A 78 -15.65 -19.17 19.27
N ILE A 79 -15.63 -19.23 17.94
CA ILE A 79 -14.53 -19.86 17.19
C ILE A 79 -13.20 -19.10 17.44
N TYR A 80 -13.23 -17.77 17.42
CA TYR A 80 -12.04 -16.97 17.68
C TYR A 80 -11.65 -16.98 19.16
N LYS A 81 -12.63 -16.97 20.07
CA LYS A 81 -12.36 -17.17 21.50
C LYS A 81 -11.60 -18.48 21.72
N GLN A 82 -12.09 -19.58 21.15
CA GLN A 82 -11.44 -20.89 21.28
C GLN A 82 -10.03 -20.88 20.67
N GLN A 83 -9.85 -20.34 19.46
CA GLN A 83 -8.53 -20.27 18.83
C GLN A 83 -7.54 -19.42 19.65
N MET A 84 -7.98 -18.27 20.16
CA MET A 84 -7.19 -17.38 21.02
C MET A 84 -6.85 -18.01 22.37
N GLN A 85 -7.69 -18.91 22.89
CA GLN A 85 -7.46 -19.59 24.17
C GLN A 85 -6.53 -20.81 24.01
N GLU A 86 -6.67 -21.58 22.94
CA GLU A 86 -6.06 -22.91 22.85
C GLU A 86 -4.82 -22.97 21.94
N GLN A 87 -4.79 -22.22 20.83
CA GLN A 87 -3.89 -22.55 19.72
C GLN A 87 -3.02 -21.38 19.24
N PHE A 88 -3.61 -20.20 19.10
CA PHE A 88 -2.97 -19.07 18.44
C PHE A 88 -3.06 -17.80 19.28
N ASP A 89 -2.05 -16.95 19.16
CA ASP A 89 -2.14 -15.53 19.49
C ASP A 89 -2.45 -14.74 18.22
N PHE A 90 -3.39 -13.80 18.31
CA PHE A 90 -3.79 -12.94 17.20
C PHE A 90 -3.20 -11.54 17.37
N TYR A 91 -2.87 -10.91 16.25
CA TYR A 91 -2.27 -9.60 16.22
C TYR A 91 -2.91 -8.76 15.11
N SER A 92 -3.11 -7.47 15.40
CA SER A 92 -3.35 -6.44 14.41
C SER A 92 -2.08 -5.64 14.20
N MET A 93 -1.71 -5.42 12.94
CA MET A 93 -0.56 -4.61 12.56
C MET A 93 -0.98 -3.62 11.48
N THR A 94 -0.70 -2.34 11.71
CA THR A 94 -0.76 -1.34 10.63
C THR A 94 0.64 -1.11 10.07
N HIS A 95 0.84 -1.54 8.82
CA HIS A 95 2.04 -1.26 8.06
C HIS A 95 1.82 -0.04 7.16
N THR A 96 2.82 0.83 7.04
CA THR A 96 2.68 2.07 6.26
C THR A 96 3.76 2.21 5.22
N VAL A 97 3.39 2.75 4.08
CA VAL A 97 4.26 3.00 2.94
C VAL A 97 4.12 4.46 2.53
N ASP A 98 5.17 5.25 2.74
CA ASP A 98 5.21 6.63 2.28
C ASP A 98 5.51 6.67 0.78
N LEU A 99 4.66 7.38 0.05
CA LEU A 99 4.69 7.52 -1.40
C LEU A 99 4.85 8.99 -1.80
N ARG A 100 5.14 9.91 -0.86
CA ARG A 100 5.35 11.32 -1.20
C ARG A 100 6.50 11.44 -2.21
N PRO A 101 6.21 11.77 -3.48
CA PRO A 101 7.24 11.92 -4.48
C PRO A 101 8.06 13.17 -4.17
N GLU A 102 9.34 13.14 -4.55
CA GLU A 102 10.16 14.33 -4.63
C GLU A 102 9.75 15.11 -5.89
N GLY A 103 9.53 16.42 -5.74
CA GLY A 103 9.18 17.31 -6.86
C GLY A 103 7.89 16.93 -7.59
N ALA A 104 7.96 16.87 -8.92
CA ALA A 104 6.80 16.68 -9.81
C ALA A 104 6.50 15.21 -10.17
N ALA A 105 7.20 14.24 -9.57
CA ALA A 105 7.08 12.85 -9.98
C ALA A 105 5.66 12.29 -9.75
N LYS A 106 5.17 11.54 -10.74
CA LYS A 106 3.83 10.93 -10.69
C LYS A 106 3.91 9.43 -10.72
N PHE A 107 3.21 8.78 -9.79
CA PHE A 107 3.06 7.34 -9.73
C PHE A 107 1.64 6.96 -10.08
N TRP A 108 1.46 5.89 -10.84
CA TRP A 108 0.13 5.37 -11.18
C TRP A 108 -0.19 4.05 -10.47
N ARG A 109 0.84 3.39 -9.91
CA ARG A 109 0.69 2.11 -9.22
C ARG A 109 1.64 2.00 -8.04
N LEU A 110 1.10 1.61 -6.89
CA LEU A 110 1.85 1.19 -5.70
C LEU A 110 1.64 -0.29 -5.49
N THR A 111 2.72 -1.02 -5.25
CA THR A 111 2.66 -2.40 -4.78
C THR A 111 3.40 -2.53 -3.47
N CYS A 112 2.82 -3.28 -2.52
CA CYS A 112 3.44 -3.64 -1.25
C CYS A 112 3.27 -5.15 -1.05
N GLU A 113 4.34 -5.84 -0.74
CA GLU A 113 4.39 -7.26 -0.43
C GLU A 113 5.00 -7.44 0.96
N LEU A 114 4.39 -8.31 1.76
CA LEU A 114 4.86 -8.68 3.09
C LEU A 114 5.02 -10.19 3.15
N ASP A 115 6.20 -10.62 3.57
CA ASP A 115 6.54 -12.03 3.76
C ASP A 115 6.87 -12.31 5.22
N PHE A 116 6.04 -13.13 5.86
CA PHE A 116 6.14 -13.47 7.28
C PHE A 116 6.90 -14.79 7.47
N SER A 117 7.68 -14.86 8.54
CA SER A 117 8.47 -16.03 8.93
C SER A 117 8.40 -16.26 10.44
N PRO A 118 8.57 -17.49 10.94
CA PRO A 118 9.08 -18.68 10.25
C PRO A 118 8.05 -19.33 9.28
N LYS A 119 8.49 -20.29 8.46
CA LYS A 119 7.62 -21.09 7.58
C LYS A 119 7.38 -22.49 8.17
N GLY A 120 6.37 -23.20 7.68
CA GLY A 120 6.06 -24.56 8.12
C GLY A 120 5.11 -24.61 9.32
N SER A 121 5.39 -25.42 10.33
CA SER A 121 4.45 -25.63 11.46
C SER A 121 4.26 -24.40 12.35
N SER A 122 5.21 -23.46 12.34
CA SER A 122 5.20 -22.25 13.15
C SER A 122 4.83 -21.00 12.35
N GLU A 123 4.22 -21.20 11.19
CA GLU A 123 4.00 -20.16 10.20
C GLU A 123 2.94 -19.15 10.63
N PRO A 124 3.22 -17.83 10.58
CA PRO A 124 2.21 -16.81 10.74
C PRO A 124 1.15 -16.93 9.64
N ILE A 125 -0.11 -16.95 10.03
CA ILE A 125 -1.24 -17.08 9.10
C ILE A 125 -1.99 -15.76 9.09
N ILE A 126 -2.06 -15.14 7.91
CA ILE A 126 -2.86 -13.94 7.68
C ILE A 126 -4.34 -14.31 7.76
N GLN A 127 -5.08 -13.61 8.62
CA GLN A 127 -6.50 -13.81 8.86
C GLN A 127 -7.35 -12.86 8.02
N SER A 128 -6.98 -11.57 7.97
CA SER A 128 -7.70 -10.58 7.17
C SER A 128 -6.78 -9.42 6.78
N LEU A 129 -7.08 -8.80 5.63
CA LEU A 129 -6.30 -7.70 5.07
C LEU A 129 -7.17 -6.49 4.77
N PHE A 130 -6.62 -5.30 4.93
CA PHE A 130 -7.24 -4.04 4.51
C PHE A 130 -6.19 -3.09 3.91
N PRO A 131 -6.50 -2.34 2.84
CA PRO A 131 -7.75 -2.37 2.09
C PRO A 131 -7.87 -3.57 1.14
N THR A 132 -9.09 -3.82 0.67
CA THR A 132 -9.39 -4.79 -0.40
C THR A 132 -10.31 -4.14 -1.44
N GLN A 133 -10.49 -4.77 -2.60
CA GLN A 133 -11.30 -4.23 -3.71
C GLN A 133 -12.72 -3.83 -3.31
N GLN A 134 -13.33 -4.52 -2.34
CA GLN A 134 -14.67 -4.21 -1.88
C GLN A 134 -14.75 -2.81 -1.24
N TRP A 135 -13.66 -2.34 -0.62
CA TRP A 135 -13.58 -1.03 0.05
C TRP A 135 -13.27 0.13 -0.89
N ARG A 136 -13.13 -0.11 -2.21
CA ARG A 136 -12.77 0.94 -3.18
C ARG A 136 -13.68 2.17 -3.12
N SER A 137 -15.00 1.98 -2.95
CA SER A 137 -15.96 3.09 -2.92
C SER A 137 -15.76 3.97 -1.68
N VAL A 138 -15.43 3.36 -0.53
CA VAL A 138 -15.10 4.08 0.70
C VAL A 138 -13.82 4.88 0.51
N MET A 139 -12.80 4.27 -0.11
CA MET A 139 -11.52 4.92 -0.39
C MET A 139 -11.62 6.02 -1.45
N SER A 140 -12.56 5.91 -2.39
CA SER A 140 -12.84 6.96 -3.37
C SER A 140 -13.55 8.17 -2.78
N PHE A 141 -14.30 7.96 -1.70
CA PHE A 141 -15.15 9.01 -1.14
C PHE A 141 -14.34 10.11 -0.44
N GLY A 142 -13.10 9.84 -0.02
CA GLY A 142 -12.20 10.91 0.44
C GLY A 142 -12.44 11.41 1.87
N VAL A 143 -13.34 10.79 2.63
CA VAL A 143 -13.63 11.17 4.02
C VAL A 143 -12.65 10.55 5.00
N GLY A 144 -12.49 11.17 6.16
CA GLY A 144 -11.82 10.54 7.29
C GLY A 144 -12.62 9.32 7.74
N ILE A 145 -11.96 8.17 7.83
CA ILE A 145 -12.52 6.90 8.23
C ILE A 145 -11.80 6.37 9.48
N GLU A 146 -12.57 5.73 10.35
CA GLU A 146 -12.06 4.93 11.46
C GLU A 146 -12.21 3.47 11.07
N LEU A 147 -11.10 2.74 11.06
CA LEU A 147 -11.11 1.32 10.72
C LEU A 147 -11.06 0.49 11.99
N GLY A 148 -11.94 -0.49 12.08
CA GLY A 148 -12.00 -1.40 13.21
C GLY A 148 -12.39 -2.81 12.85
N LEU A 149 -12.27 -3.70 13.83
CA LEU A 149 -12.61 -5.11 13.73
C LEU A 149 -13.86 -5.41 14.55
N ASN A 150 -14.79 -6.15 13.96
CA ASN A 150 -15.96 -6.65 14.68
C ASN A 150 -15.68 -8.01 15.36
N GLY A 151 -16.70 -8.59 15.99
CA GLY A 151 -16.59 -9.88 16.70
C GLY A 151 -16.17 -11.07 15.84
N ASN A 152 -16.31 -10.97 14.52
CA ASN A 152 -15.89 -12.00 13.56
C ASN A 152 -14.51 -11.70 12.93
N LEU A 153 -13.79 -10.69 13.43
CA LEU A 153 -12.55 -10.18 12.85
C LEU A 153 -12.73 -9.65 11.40
N ASP A 154 -13.96 -9.30 11.03
CA ASP A 154 -14.24 -8.59 9.78
C ASP A 154 -14.07 -7.08 9.96
N TRP A 155 -13.80 -6.39 8.87
CA TRP A 155 -13.56 -4.96 8.85
C TRP A 155 -14.86 -4.16 8.92
N ASN A 156 -14.93 -3.25 9.89
CA ASN A 156 -15.95 -2.22 9.99
C ASN A 156 -15.31 -0.84 9.77
N VAL A 157 -16.07 0.08 9.18
CA VAL A 157 -15.65 1.45 8.91
C VAL A 157 -16.60 2.47 9.55
N GLY A 158 -16.08 3.29 10.44
CA GLY A 158 -16.74 4.47 10.99
C GLY A 158 -16.46 5.68 10.11
N VAL A 159 -17.49 6.43 9.72
CA VAL A 159 -17.35 7.68 8.97
C VAL A 159 -18.11 8.82 9.63
N ASP A 160 -17.73 10.07 9.31
CA ASP A 160 -18.47 11.22 9.81
C ASP A 160 -19.93 11.22 9.32
N SER A 161 -20.86 11.51 10.23
CA SER A 161 -22.30 11.61 9.95
C SER A 161 -22.63 12.49 8.74
N SER A 162 -21.84 13.54 8.47
CA SER A 162 -22.08 14.45 7.33
C SER A 162 -21.89 13.77 5.97
N GLY A 163 -21.08 12.72 5.90
CA GLY A 163 -20.78 11.96 4.67
C GLY A 163 -21.48 10.59 4.60
N LEU A 164 -22.00 10.09 5.72
CA LEU A 164 -22.50 8.71 5.84
C LEU A 164 -23.61 8.39 4.84
N ALA A 165 -24.66 9.21 4.75
CA ALA A 165 -25.81 8.94 3.89
C ALA A 165 -25.43 8.85 2.39
N GLN A 166 -24.50 9.70 1.95
CA GLN A 166 -23.99 9.70 0.58
C GLN A 166 -23.13 8.46 0.33
N LEU A 167 -22.26 8.11 1.28
CA LEU A 167 -21.43 6.92 1.17
C LEU A 167 -22.27 5.64 1.11
N LEU A 168 -23.27 5.49 1.99
CA LEU A 168 -24.14 4.32 2.02
C LEU A 168 -24.88 4.11 0.69
N ALA A 169 -25.30 5.20 0.02
CA ALA A 169 -25.95 5.13 -1.30
C ALA A 169 -25.03 4.59 -2.41
N LEU A 170 -23.70 4.64 -2.22
CA LEU A 170 -22.69 4.16 -3.18
C LEU A 170 -22.21 2.73 -2.88
N LEU A 171 -22.61 2.16 -1.73
CA LEU A 171 -22.13 0.86 -1.27
C LEU A 171 -23.14 -0.25 -1.58
N PRO A 172 -22.68 -1.46 -1.95
CA PRO A 172 -23.53 -2.64 -1.98
C PRO A 172 -24.05 -2.96 -0.57
N GLY A 173 -25.24 -3.55 -0.48
CA GLY A 173 -25.94 -3.78 0.80
C GLY A 173 -25.11 -4.56 1.83
N GLU A 174 -24.28 -5.51 1.40
CA GLU A 174 -23.39 -6.27 2.27
C GLU A 174 -22.33 -5.40 2.95
N LEU A 175 -21.83 -4.36 2.28
CA LEU A 175 -20.87 -3.40 2.87
C LEU A 175 -21.56 -2.33 3.70
N GLN A 176 -22.81 -1.98 3.41
CA GLN A 176 -23.56 -1.00 4.21
C GLN A 176 -23.68 -1.44 5.67
N ALA A 177 -23.80 -2.75 5.93
CA ALA A 177 -23.84 -3.29 7.29
C ALA A 177 -22.54 -3.07 8.08
N ASN A 178 -21.42 -2.90 7.38
CA ASN A 178 -20.10 -2.70 7.98
C ASN A 178 -19.66 -1.22 7.95
N VAL A 179 -20.55 -0.31 7.56
CA VAL A 179 -20.29 1.14 7.57
C VAL A 179 -21.29 1.84 8.48
N SER A 180 -20.79 2.54 9.49
CA SER A 180 -21.61 3.27 10.45
C SER A 180 -21.11 4.68 10.70
N ASN A 181 -21.88 5.47 11.44
CA ASN A 181 -21.37 6.72 11.99
C ASN A 181 -20.20 6.40 12.94
N LYS A 182 -19.13 7.20 12.88
CA LYS A 182 -17.99 7.12 13.81
C LYS A 182 -18.44 7.28 15.27
N ASP A 183 -19.48 8.08 15.54
CA ASP A 183 -19.97 8.31 16.91
C ASP A 183 -20.68 7.06 17.49
N ASP A 184 -21.25 6.22 16.62
CA ASP A 184 -21.94 4.97 16.96
C ASP A 184 -21.08 3.74 16.63
N PHE A 185 -19.78 3.94 16.36
CA PHE A 185 -18.88 2.92 15.86
C PHE A 185 -18.50 1.94 16.96
N GLN A 186 -19.04 0.72 16.87
CA GLN A 186 -18.74 -0.38 17.80
C GLN A 186 -17.81 -1.39 17.13
N ALA A 187 -16.51 -1.08 17.14
CA ALA A 187 -15.46 -1.95 16.64
C ALA A 187 -14.17 -1.79 17.47
N PHE A 188 -13.33 -2.84 17.54
CA PHE A 188 -11.98 -2.69 18.08
C PHE A 188 -11.22 -1.81 17.11
N LEU A 189 -10.75 -0.65 17.57
CA LEU A 189 -10.13 0.35 16.70
C LEU A 189 -8.74 -0.12 16.24
N ALA A 190 -8.65 -0.56 14.98
CA ALA A 190 -7.43 -1.04 14.37
C ALA A 190 -6.58 0.11 13.81
N ALA A 191 -7.23 1.14 13.24
CA ALA A 191 -6.54 2.33 12.74
C ALA A 191 -7.43 3.59 12.80
N PRO A 192 -7.11 4.58 13.66
CA PRO A 192 -7.78 5.88 13.66
C PRO A 192 -7.32 6.78 12.51
N ALA A 193 -8.18 7.76 12.16
CA ALA A 193 -7.88 8.83 11.21
C ALA A 193 -7.23 8.32 9.91
N TYR A 194 -7.86 7.29 9.33
CA TYR A 194 -7.50 6.73 8.05
C TYR A 194 -8.15 7.60 6.96
N ARG A 195 -7.40 8.02 5.94
CA ARG A 195 -7.98 8.81 4.84
C ARG A 195 -7.29 8.41 3.55
N TYR A 196 -8.08 8.00 2.58
CA TYR A 196 -7.67 7.84 1.20
C TYR A 196 -8.57 8.74 0.37
N GLU A 197 -7.97 9.52 -0.52
CA GLU A 197 -8.68 10.35 -1.48
C GLU A 197 -8.20 9.96 -2.86
N LEU A 198 -8.72 8.83 -3.33
CA LEU A 198 -8.43 8.27 -4.64
C LEU A 198 -9.60 8.54 -5.58
N GLY A 199 -9.35 8.71 -6.88
CA GLY A 199 -10.45 8.93 -7.82
C GLY A 199 -11.20 7.63 -8.07
N HIS A 200 -10.53 6.68 -8.70
CA HIS A 200 -11.10 5.41 -9.13
C HIS A 200 -10.06 4.30 -8.95
N PRO A 201 -9.74 3.94 -7.69
CA PRO A 201 -8.67 3.02 -7.45
C PRO A 201 -9.05 1.60 -7.84
N GLU A 202 -8.12 0.92 -8.49
CA GLU A 202 -8.12 -0.54 -8.57
C GLU A 202 -7.24 -1.09 -7.45
N ILE A 203 -7.81 -1.98 -6.63
CA ILE A 203 -7.15 -2.55 -5.47
C ILE A 203 -7.15 -4.06 -5.63
N LEU A 204 -5.97 -4.63 -5.83
CA LEU A 204 -5.77 -6.06 -5.76
C LEU A 204 -5.10 -6.40 -4.42
N THR A 205 -5.72 -7.27 -3.65
CA THR A 205 -5.22 -7.74 -2.36
C THR A 205 -5.28 -9.26 -2.34
N ASN A 206 -4.24 -9.90 -1.82
CA ASN A 206 -4.21 -11.35 -1.64
C ASN A 206 -3.29 -11.73 -0.46
N GLY A 207 -3.49 -12.93 0.09
CA GLY A 207 -2.63 -13.49 1.14
C GLY A 207 -3.36 -14.07 2.35
N GLU A 208 -4.68 -13.88 2.46
CA GLU A 208 -5.47 -14.53 3.52
C GLU A 208 -5.28 -16.05 3.49
N GLY A 209 -5.08 -16.65 4.68
CA GLY A 209 -4.73 -18.06 4.85
C GLY A 209 -3.27 -18.42 4.58
N ASN A 210 -2.42 -17.47 4.17
CA ASN A 210 -1.00 -17.67 3.89
C ASN A 210 -0.12 -16.85 4.84
N SER A 211 1.21 -17.01 4.74
CA SER A 211 2.20 -16.16 5.42
C SER A 211 2.78 -15.07 4.53
N THR A 212 2.28 -14.92 3.31
CA THR A 212 2.68 -13.86 2.40
C THR A 212 1.42 -13.14 1.94
N CYS A 213 1.43 -11.81 1.98
CA CYS A 213 0.36 -11.00 1.40
C CYS A 213 0.92 -9.90 0.53
N TYR A 214 0.05 -9.36 -0.32
CA TYR A 214 0.36 -8.16 -1.06
C TYR A 214 -0.87 -7.29 -1.27
N TRP A 215 -0.60 -6.03 -1.55
CA TRP A 215 -1.52 -5.05 -2.10
C TRP A 215 -0.94 -4.47 -3.37
N ARG A 216 -1.80 -4.21 -4.34
CA ARG A 216 -1.52 -3.39 -5.51
C ARG A 216 -2.65 -2.39 -5.65
N ILE A 217 -2.33 -1.10 -5.50
CA ILE A 217 -3.25 0.02 -5.66
C ILE A 217 -2.86 0.76 -6.94
N GLN A 218 -3.81 0.92 -7.87
CA GLN A 218 -3.63 1.70 -9.08
C GLN A 218 -4.60 2.87 -9.10
N ASP A 219 -4.09 4.08 -9.30
CA ASP A 219 -4.87 5.31 -9.46
C ASP A 219 -4.01 6.39 -10.11
N GLN A 220 -4.61 7.32 -10.86
CA GLN A 220 -3.88 8.42 -11.52
C GLN A 220 -3.43 9.51 -10.54
N GLU A 221 -4.05 9.56 -9.36
CA GLU A 221 -3.80 10.54 -8.31
C GLU A 221 -3.20 9.88 -7.06
N LEU A 222 -2.47 8.77 -7.23
CA LEU A 222 -1.91 7.97 -6.15
C LEU A 222 -1.10 8.79 -5.14
N GLN A 223 -0.40 9.83 -5.62
CA GLN A 223 0.34 10.80 -4.80
C GLN A 223 -0.51 11.53 -3.75
N LYS A 224 -1.84 11.65 -3.94
CA LYS A 224 -2.75 12.28 -2.96
C LYS A 224 -2.87 11.49 -1.65
N ILE A 225 -2.56 10.19 -1.68
CA ILE A 225 -2.56 9.35 -0.47
C ILE A 225 -1.49 9.88 0.52
N GLY A 226 -0.35 10.36 0.01
CA GLY A 226 0.83 10.65 0.82
C GLY A 226 1.43 9.38 1.41
N THR A 227 0.80 8.83 2.44
CA THR A 227 1.22 7.59 3.11
C THR A 227 0.11 6.54 3.06
N ALA A 228 0.35 5.47 2.32
CA ALA A 228 -0.53 4.32 2.29
C ALA A 228 -0.47 3.56 3.62
N LYS A 229 -1.62 3.12 4.13
CA LYS A 229 -1.77 2.34 5.35
C LYS A 229 -2.40 0.99 5.00
N PHE A 230 -1.67 -0.09 5.25
CA PHE A 230 -2.10 -1.46 5.09
C PHE A 230 -2.31 -2.06 6.48
N VAL A 231 -3.50 -2.57 6.75
CA VAL A 231 -3.82 -3.18 8.05
C VAL A 231 -3.96 -4.68 7.86
N ILE A 232 -3.28 -5.43 8.73
CA ILE A 232 -3.20 -6.88 8.70
C ILE A 232 -3.68 -7.40 10.04
N VAL A 233 -4.57 -8.39 10.00
CA VAL A 233 -4.77 -9.29 11.13
C VAL A 233 -4.09 -10.60 10.78
N PHE A 234 -3.23 -11.08 11.67
CA PHE A 234 -2.58 -12.37 11.52
C PHE A 234 -2.57 -13.11 12.85
N LYS A 235 -2.36 -14.42 12.79
CA LYS A 235 -2.27 -15.30 13.94
C LYS A 235 -0.99 -16.13 13.90
N VAL A 236 -0.46 -16.45 15.06
CA VAL A 236 0.77 -17.24 15.23
C VAL A 236 0.57 -18.25 16.35
N PRO A 237 1.21 -19.43 16.30
CA PRO A 237 1.15 -20.38 17.41
C PRO A 237 1.66 -19.75 18.71
N LYS A 238 1.04 -20.10 19.84
CA LYS A 238 1.30 -19.45 21.14
C LYS A 238 2.74 -19.53 21.63
N GLU A 239 3.48 -20.58 21.24
CA GLU A 239 4.91 -20.71 21.57
C GLU A 239 5.82 -19.71 20.83
N ILE A 240 5.29 -18.93 19.89
CA ILE A 240 6.06 -17.96 19.12
C ILE A 240 6.05 -16.60 19.83
N ASP A 241 7.25 -16.14 20.18
CA ASP A 241 7.48 -14.84 20.82
C ASP A 241 8.02 -13.78 19.84
N ALA A 242 8.50 -14.21 18.67
CA ALA A 242 8.99 -13.30 17.65
C ALA A 242 8.79 -13.86 16.24
N ILE A 243 8.51 -12.97 15.31
CA ILE A 243 8.43 -13.26 13.89
C ILE A 243 9.43 -12.42 13.12
N THR A 244 9.79 -12.89 11.92
CA THR A 244 10.50 -12.06 10.95
C THR A 244 9.53 -11.60 9.89
N LEU A 245 9.55 -10.30 9.57
CA LEU A 245 8.77 -9.69 8.51
C LEU A 245 9.73 -9.13 7.47
N GLN A 246 9.57 -9.54 6.22
CA GLN A 246 10.24 -8.92 5.09
C GLN A 246 9.23 -8.12 4.28
N GLY A 247 9.47 -6.84 4.08
CA GLY A 247 8.64 -5.96 3.28
C GLY A 247 9.32 -5.61 1.97
N LYS A 248 8.57 -5.63 0.88
CA LYS A 248 8.98 -5.07 -0.41
C LYS A 248 7.90 -4.14 -0.94
N ALA A 249 8.23 -2.88 -1.16
CA ALA A 249 7.28 -1.91 -1.70
C ALA A 249 7.90 -1.16 -2.87
N TRP A 250 7.11 -0.89 -3.89
CA TRP A 250 7.54 -0.09 -5.04
C TRP A 250 6.38 0.66 -5.66
N ALA A 251 6.69 1.84 -6.14
CA ALA A 251 5.82 2.68 -6.93
C ALA A 251 6.32 2.71 -8.38
N GLU A 252 5.39 2.57 -9.30
CA GLU A 252 5.68 2.63 -10.73
C GLU A 252 5.23 3.99 -11.29
N PRO A 253 6.12 4.69 -12.01
CA PRO A 253 5.83 6.02 -12.52
C PRO A 253 4.80 5.97 -13.65
N ASP A 254 4.00 7.03 -13.77
CA ASP A 254 3.19 7.24 -14.97
C ASP A 254 4.12 7.58 -16.14
N ILE A 255 4.26 6.63 -17.07
CA ILE A 255 5.16 6.78 -18.21
C ILE A 255 4.60 7.81 -19.20
N ASN A 256 3.28 8.05 -19.23
CA ASN A 256 2.72 9.10 -20.08
C ASN A 256 3.12 10.48 -19.59
N TRP A 257 3.10 10.71 -18.28
CA TRP A 257 3.63 11.92 -17.66
C TRP A 257 5.12 12.10 -18.01
N LEU A 258 5.96 11.09 -17.73
CA LEU A 258 7.40 11.17 -17.99
C LEU A 258 7.70 11.45 -19.47
N THR A 259 7.02 10.75 -20.39
CA THR A 259 7.21 10.93 -21.84
C THR A 259 6.76 12.32 -22.30
N SER A 260 5.73 12.89 -21.67
CA SER A 260 5.27 14.24 -21.98
C SER A 260 6.30 15.29 -21.59
N ASP A 261 6.98 15.12 -20.46
CA ASP A 261 7.96 16.08 -19.95
C ASP A 261 9.29 16.05 -20.73
N ILE A 262 9.59 14.93 -21.41
CA ILE A 262 10.78 14.78 -22.27
C ILE A 262 10.47 14.88 -23.78
N ARG A 263 9.27 15.32 -24.15
CA ARG A 263 8.77 15.28 -25.54
C ARG A 263 9.72 15.91 -26.56
N ASP A 264 10.34 17.03 -26.19
CA ASP A 264 11.19 17.82 -27.09
C ASP A 264 12.51 17.10 -27.44
N VAL A 265 12.98 16.22 -26.54
CA VAL A 265 14.21 15.45 -26.74
C VAL A 265 13.95 13.98 -27.08
N PHE A 266 12.70 13.54 -27.00
CA PHE A 266 12.31 12.14 -27.16
C PHE A 266 12.86 11.50 -28.44
N LYS A 267 12.81 12.22 -29.57
CA LYS A 267 13.30 11.71 -30.87
C LYS A 267 14.81 11.54 -30.94
N ALA A 268 15.55 12.20 -30.06
CA ALA A 268 17.01 12.17 -30.01
C ALA A 268 17.54 11.09 -29.06
N LEU A 269 16.67 10.52 -28.20
CA LEU A 269 17.04 9.40 -27.33
C LEU A 269 17.44 8.17 -28.16
N SER A 270 18.21 7.26 -27.55
CA SER A 270 18.55 5.97 -28.10
C SER A 270 17.29 5.16 -28.46
N GLU A 271 17.41 4.31 -29.49
CA GLU A 271 16.27 3.50 -29.96
C GLU A 271 15.69 2.62 -28.85
N GLN A 272 16.55 2.11 -27.96
CA GLN A 272 16.16 1.31 -26.80
C GLN A 272 15.25 2.09 -25.86
N LEU A 273 15.63 3.31 -25.44
CA LEU A 273 14.82 4.15 -24.55
C LEU A 273 13.52 4.58 -25.23
N GLN A 274 13.57 4.94 -26.51
CA GLN A 274 12.36 5.28 -27.27
C GLN A 274 11.38 4.11 -27.33
N GLN A 275 11.86 2.89 -27.62
CA GLN A 275 11.02 1.70 -27.67
C GLN A 275 10.40 1.41 -26.31
N LEU A 276 11.16 1.56 -25.22
CA LEU A 276 10.67 1.30 -23.88
C LEU A 276 9.58 2.29 -23.45
N LEU A 277 9.80 3.59 -23.66
CA LEU A 277 8.84 4.63 -23.30
C LEU A 277 7.56 4.57 -24.16
N ARG A 278 7.64 4.11 -25.42
CA ARG A 278 6.46 3.87 -26.28
C ARG A 278 5.53 2.78 -25.74
N GLN A 279 6.03 1.88 -24.88
CA GLN A 279 5.20 0.85 -24.22
C GLN A 279 4.33 1.44 -23.09
N LYS A 280 4.48 2.73 -22.76
CA LYS A 280 3.71 3.42 -21.73
C LYS A 280 3.80 2.66 -20.39
N ASN A 281 2.68 2.56 -19.67
CA ASN A 281 2.64 1.95 -18.35
C ASN A 281 2.95 0.44 -18.32
N GLN A 282 3.05 -0.23 -19.48
CA GLN A 282 3.56 -1.61 -19.55
C GLN A 282 5.04 -1.71 -19.17
N ALA A 283 5.82 -0.65 -19.42
CA ALA A 283 7.23 -0.57 -19.06
C ALA A 283 7.47 0.08 -17.69
N ALA A 284 6.42 0.50 -16.97
CA ALA A 284 6.57 1.29 -15.75
C ALA A 284 7.35 0.55 -14.65
N SER A 285 7.26 -0.78 -14.58
CA SER A 285 8.05 -1.59 -13.64
C SER A 285 9.56 -1.47 -13.85
N ARG A 286 10.02 -1.14 -15.06
CA ARG A 286 11.44 -0.89 -15.37
C ARG A 286 11.96 0.42 -14.80
N PHE A 287 11.07 1.33 -14.42
CA PHE A 287 11.39 2.63 -13.84
C PHE A 287 10.90 2.74 -12.39
N ALA A 288 10.60 1.61 -11.75
CA ALA A 288 10.01 1.58 -10.42
C ALA A 288 10.96 2.16 -9.35
N ARG A 289 10.37 2.84 -8.36
CA ARG A 289 11.05 3.34 -7.17
C ARG A 289 10.57 2.56 -5.97
N GLY A 290 11.47 2.00 -5.16
CA GLY A 290 11.05 1.09 -4.10
C GLY A 290 12.03 0.93 -2.97
N ASP A 291 11.61 0.13 -1.99
CA ASP A 291 12.43 -0.29 -0.86
C ASP A 291 12.21 -1.75 -0.51
N VAL A 292 13.21 -2.32 0.15
CA VAL A 292 13.15 -3.65 0.75
C VAL A 292 13.69 -3.55 2.16
N GLU A 293 12.86 -3.93 3.13
CA GLU A 293 13.23 -3.91 4.54
C GLU A 293 12.93 -5.26 5.20
N LYS A 294 13.65 -5.51 6.30
CA LYS A 294 13.48 -6.72 7.11
C LYS A 294 13.46 -6.34 8.58
N TRP A 295 12.44 -6.81 9.28
CA TRP A 295 12.26 -6.57 10.71
C TRP A 295 12.18 -7.90 11.46
N ILE A 296 12.70 -7.90 12.68
CA ILE A 296 12.40 -8.93 13.69
C ILE A 296 11.42 -8.31 14.66
N LEU A 297 10.19 -8.83 14.71
CA LEU A 297 9.12 -8.29 15.54
C LEU A 297 8.97 -9.17 16.77
N THR A 298 9.30 -8.65 17.95
CA THR A 298 8.91 -9.26 19.21
C THR A 298 7.41 -9.05 19.38
N LEU A 299 6.70 -10.15 19.60
CA LEU A 299 5.26 -10.14 19.69
C LEU A 299 4.84 -9.70 21.10
N PRO A 300 4.04 -8.63 21.25
CA PRO A 300 3.60 -8.19 22.57
C PRO A 300 2.69 -9.26 23.18
N LYS A 301 2.89 -9.56 24.46
CA LYS A 301 2.02 -10.44 25.23
C LYS A 301 1.25 -9.58 26.23
N SER A 302 -0.08 -9.59 26.16
CA SER A 302 -0.97 -9.05 27.17
C SER A 302 -0.77 -9.85 28.44
N THR A 303 -0.37 -9.15 29.51
CA THR A 303 -0.14 -9.71 30.84
C THR A 303 -1.44 -9.83 31.61
#